data_AF-A0AAW9QC29-F1
#
_entry.id   AF-A0AAW9QC29-F1
#
_cell.length_a   1.000
_cell.length_b   1.000
_cell.length_c   1.000
_cell.angle_alpha   90.00
_cell.angle_beta   90.00
_cell.angle_gamma   90.00
#
_symmetry.space_group_name_H-M   'P 1'
#
loop_
_entity.id
_entity.type
_entity.pdbx_description
1 polymer ?
#
loop_
_entity_poly.entity_id
_entity_poly.type
_entity_poly.pdbx_seq_one_letter_code
_entity_poly.pdbx_strand_id
1 'polypeptide(L)' 'MPPDTPPAAESTCPRCGGPFHCGVNDPGPCACAGVTLGPGDFAALRAQYDRCLCVGCLRALSTAEPQPATRDQRYIDPV' A
#
# COMPACT_ATOMS: atom_id res chain seq x y z
N MET A 1 -14.46 -28.13 0.77
CA MET A 1 -13.58 -27.39 -0.15
C MET A 1 -13.33 -26.04 0.52
N PRO A 2 -12.07 -25.59 0.63
CA PRO A 2 -10.99 -25.91 1.58
C PRO A 2 -11.04 -25.08 2.90
N PRO A 3 -10.17 -25.31 3.90
CA PRO A 3 -9.97 -24.38 5.02
C PRO A 3 -9.24 -23.12 4.53
N ASP A 4 -9.88 -21.96 4.66
CA ASP A 4 -9.30 -20.63 4.47
C ASP A 4 -8.21 -20.37 5.51
N THR A 5 -7.06 -21.04 5.37
CA THR A 5 -5.84 -20.61 6.05
C THR A 5 -5.26 -19.52 5.18
N PRO A 6 -5.40 -18.22 5.54
CA PRO A 6 -4.75 -17.17 4.80
C PRO A 6 -3.24 -17.48 4.80
N PRO A 7 -2.57 -17.48 3.64
CA PRO A 7 -1.12 -17.65 3.62
C PRO A 7 -0.53 -16.57 4.51
N ALA A 8 0.40 -16.92 5.40
CA ALA A 8 1.04 -16.00 6.34
C ALA A 8 1.60 -14.71 5.68
N ALA A 9 1.79 -14.71 4.36
CA ALA A 9 2.11 -13.57 3.52
C ALA A 9 1.01 -12.48 3.44
N GLU A 10 -0.19 -12.71 3.96
CA GLU A 10 -1.29 -11.73 4.07
C GLU A 10 -1.25 -10.96 5.40
N SER A 11 -0.40 -11.42 6.33
CA SER A 11 -0.27 -10.91 7.70
C SER A 11 0.86 -9.89 7.86
N THR A 12 1.55 -9.51 6.79
CA THR A 12 2.70 -8.60 6.85
C THR A 12 2.68 -7.57 5.73
N CYS A 13 3.02 -6.33 6.06
CA CYS A 13 3.11 -5.24 5.09
C CYS A 13 4.41 -5.35 4.27
N PRO A 14 4.37 -5.41 2.93
CA PRO A 14 5.58 -5.50 2.11
C PRO A 14 6.43 -4.23 2.12
N ARG A 15 5.86 -3.08 2.52
CA ARG A 15 6.60 -1.80 2.59
C ARG A 15 7.40 -1.62 3.88
N CYS A 16 6.83 -2.01 5.02
CA CYS A 16 7.46 -1.77 6.34
C CYS A 16 7.81 -3.05 7.10
N GLY A 17 7.39 -4.22 6.64
CA GLY A 17 7.56 -5.50 7.35
C GLY A 17 6.72 -5.65 8.62
N GLY A 18 5.83 -4.69 8.91
CA GLY A 18 4.99 -4.72 10.11
C GLY A 18 3.82 -5.70 10.02
N PRO A 19 3.30 -6.19 11.16
CA PRO A 19 2.12 -7.05 11.20
C PRO A 19 0.90 -6.29 10.68
N PHE A 20 0.20 -6.88 9.72
CA PHE A 20 -0.96 -6.28 9.07
C PHE A 20 -1.86 -7.34 8.46
N HIS A 21 -3.17 -7.26 8.67
CA HIS A 21 -4.14 -8.12 8.02
C HIS A 21 -4.94 -7.31 6.99
N CYS A 22 -4.88 -7.68 5.71
CA CYS A 22 -5.61 -6.97 4.66
C CYS A 22 -7.12 -7.12 4.82
N GLY A 23 -7.58 -8.32 5.17
CA GLY A 23 -9.00 -8.64 5.28
C GLY A 23 -9.76 -8.61 3.94
N VAL A 24 -9.06 -8.68 2.80
CA VAL A 24 -9.71 -8.74 1.46
C VAL A 24 -10.59 -9.98 1.29
N ASN A 25 -10.26 -11.04 2.03
CA ASN A 25 -11.02 -12.29 2.07
C ASN A 25 -11.94 -12.38 3.30
N ASP A 26 -11.98 -11.34 4.15
CA ASP A 26 -12.83 -11.34 5.34
C ASP A 26 -14.28 -10.98 4.98
N PRO A 27 -15.26 -11.39 5.81
CA PRO A 27 -16.66 -11.01 5.63
C PRO A 27 -16.94 -9.50 5.91
N GLY A 28 -15.95 -8.76 6.42
CA GLY A 28 -16.09 -7.35 6.79
C GLY A 28 -15.20 -6.42 5.97
N PRO A 29 -15.40 -5.09 6.07
CA PRO A 29 -14.56 -4.12 5.38
C PRO A 29 -13.12 -4.18 5.93
N CYS A 30 -12.15 -4.12 5.01
CA CYS A 30 -10.73 -4.03 5.35
C CYS A 30 -10.46 -2.82 6.25
N ALA A 31 -9.52 -2.93 7.20
CA ALA A 31 -9.10 -1.79 8.03
C ALA A 31 -8.56 -0.61 7.18
N CYS A 32 -8.06 -0.89 5.97
CA CYS A 32 -7.63 0.11 5.01
C CYS A 32 -8.76 0.77 4.22
N ALA A 33 -9.99 0.23 4.23
CA ALA A 33 -11.12 0.77 3.45
C ALA A 33 -11.53 2.18 3.92
N GLY A 34 -11.21 2.56 5.16
CA GLY A 34 -11.42 3.92 5.67
C GLY A 34 -10.31 4.91 5.32
N VAL A 35 -9.30 4.52 4.53
CA VAL A 35 -8.22 5.42 4.08
C VAL A 35 -8.58 6.01 2.73
N THR A 36 -8.71 7.33 2.67
CA THR A 36 -8.89 8.07 1.43
C THR A 36 -7.55 8.26 0.74
N LEU A 37 -7.35 7.60 -0.40
CA LEU A 37 -6.23 7.87 -1.32
C LEU A 37 -6.78 8.43 -2.63
N GLY A 38 -5.96 9.21 -3.35
CA GLY A 38 -6.33 9.66 -4.68
C GLY A 38 -6.45 8.49 -5.65
N PRO A 39 -7.28 8.62 -6.72
CA PRO A 39 -7.40 7.56 -7.73
C PRO A 39 -6.07 7.24 -8.43
N GLY A 40 -5.17 8.23 -8.56
CA GLY A 40 -3.81 8.02 -9.07
C GLY A 40 -2.92 7.23 -8.12
N ASP A 41 -3.08 7.41 -6.80
CA ASP A 41 -2.29 6.70 -5.79
C ASP A 41 -2.65 5.22 -5.74
N PHE A 42 -3.94 4.89 -5.81
CA PHE A 42 -4.36 3.49 -5.85
C PHE A 42 -3.80 2.72 -7.04
N ALA A 43 -3.80 3.33 -8.24
CA ALA A 43 -3.24 2.73 -9.43
C ALA A 43 -1.71 2.54 -9.33
N ALA A 44 -1.01 3.56 -8.84
CA ALA A 44 0.44 3.50 -8.62
C ALA A 44 0.81 2.43 -7.59
N LEU A 45 0.04 2.30 -6.51
CA LEU A 45 0.27 1.30 -5.48
C LEU A 45 0.02 -0.11 -6.01
N ARG A 46 -1.03 -0.33 -6.82
CA ARG A 46 -1.27 -1.62 -7.48
C ARG A 46 -0.18 -1.99 -8.50
N ALA A 47 0.43 -1.00 -9.12
CA ALA A 47 1.53 -1.23 -10.06
C ALA A 47 2.86 -1.52 -9.35
N GLN A 48 3.09 -0.98 -8.15
CA GLN A 48 4.33 -1.17 -7.38
C GLN A 48 4.27 -2.32 -6.37
N TYR A 49 3.08 -2.66 -5.87
CA TYR A 49 2.89 -3.65 -4.81
C TYR A 49 1.84 -4.68 -5.23
N ASP A 50 2.26 -5.95 -5.31
CA ASP A 50 1.37 -7.09 -5.57
C ASP A 50 0.46 -7.47 -4.39
N ARG A 51 0.66 -6.84 -3.22
CA ARG A 51 -0.02 -7.17 -1.95
C ARG A 51 -0.47 -5.90 -1.23
N CYS A 52 -1.47 -6.03 -0.36
CA CYS A 52 -2.02 -4.93 0.42
C CYS A 52 -0.98 -4.32 1.38
N LEU A 53 -1.10 -3.01 1.60
CA LEU A 53 -0.28 -2.26 2.56
C LEU A 53 -1.05 -1.99 3.85
N CYS A 54 -0.32 -1.84 4.96
CA CYS A 54 -0.94 -1.50 6.23
C CYS A 54 -1.51 -0.08 6.27
N VAL A 55 -2.48 0.14 7.16
CA VAL A 55 -3.15 1.46 7.33
C VAL A 55 -2.13 2.57 7.60
N GLY A 56 -1.08 2.31 8.38
CA GLY A 56 -0.03 3.31 8.64
C GLY A 56 0.74 3.71 7.38
N CYS A 57 1.10 2.72 6.54
CA CYS A 57 1.75 2.97 5.26
C CYS A 57 0.83 3.69 4.28
N LEU A 58 -0.44 3.28 4.20
CA LEU A 58 -1.43 3.92 3.34
C LEU A 58 -1.71 5.37 3.79
N ARG A 59 -1.79 5.62 5.10
CA ARG A 59 -1.93 6.99 5.63
C ARG A 59 -0.72 7.85 5.32
N ALA A 60 0.49 7.31 5.51
CA ALA A 60 1.72 8.02 5.16
C ALA A 60 1.76 8.37 3.66
N LEU A 61 1.25 7.49 2.79
CA LEU A 61 1.11 7.71 1.35
C LEU A 61 -0.02 8.68 0.98
N SER A 62 -1.11 8.72 1.75
CA SER A 62 -2.20 9.68 1.53
C SER A 62 -1.84 11.10 1.96
N THR A 63 -0.92 11.25 2.92
CA THR A 63 -0.49 12.54 3.47
C THR A 63 0.79 13.03 2.82
N ALA A 64 1.71 12.13 2.45
CA ALA A 64 2.78 12.50 1.55
C ALA A 64 2.14 12.83 0.21
N GLU A 65 2.26 14.07 -0.26
CA GLU A 65 1.97 14.39 -1.66
C GLU A 65 2.57 13.28 -2.53
N PRO A 66 1.84 12.78 -3.55
CA PRO A 66 2.32 11.71 -4.40
C PRO A 66 3.72 12.07 -4.88
N GLN A 67 4.73 11.50 -4.23
CA GLN A 67 6.09 11.77 -4.60
C GLN A 67 6.18 11.23 -6.02
N PRO A 68 6.48 12.08 -7.01
CA PRO A 68 6.58 11.61 -8.37
C PRO A 68 7.57 10.46 -8.33
N ALA A 69 7.12 9.26 -8.71
CA ALA A 69 7.93 8.06 -8.83
C ALA A 69 9.03 8.21 -9.92
N THR A 70 9.22 9.44 -10.40
CA THR A 70 10.31 9.96 -11.20
C THR A 70 10.90 11.18 -10.51
N ARG A 71 11.56 11.02 -9.35
CA ARG A 71 12.72 11.87 -9.06
C ARG A 71 13.94 11.22 -9.71
N ASP A 72 13.92 11.20 -11.04
CA ASP A 72 15.12 11.42 -11.83
C ASP A 72 15.51 12.89 -11.56
N GLN A 73 16.07 13.24 -10.40
CA GLN A 73 17.51 13.24 -10.11
C GLN A 73 18.40 13.82 -11.23
N ARG A 74 17.82 14.62 -12.14
CA ARG A 74 18.55 15.48 -13.09
C ARG A 74 18.09 16.95 -13.09
N TYR A 75 17.52 17.43 -11.97
CA TYR A 75 17.46 18.88 -11.70
C TYR A 75 18.35 19.24 -10.51
N ILE A 76 19.59 18.75 -10.56
CA ILE A 76 20.74 19.39 -9.93
C ILE A 76 21.76 19.49 -11.06
N ASP A 77 21.76 20.62 -11.76
CA ASP A 77 22.97 21.12 -12.41
C ASP A 77 22.87 22.65 -12.47
N PRO A 78 23.34 23.36 -11.42
CA PRO A 78 23.80 24.72 -11.57
C PRO A 78 25.24 24.69 -12.11
N VAL A 79 25.43 25.08 -13.38
CA VAL A 79 26.72 25.60 -13.89
C VAL A 79 26.50 26.88 -14.68
#